data_AF-A0A8X7B8W9-F1
#
_entry.id   AF-A0A8X7B8W9-F1
#
_cell.length_a   1.000
_cell.length_b   1.000
_cell.length_c   1.000
_cell.angle_alpha   90.00
_cell.angle_beta   90.00
_cell.angle_gamma   90.00
#
_symmetry.space_group_name_H-M   'P 1'
#
loop_
_entity.id
_entity.type
_entity.pdbx_description
1 polymer ?
#
loop_
_entity_poly.entity_id
_entity_poly.type
_entity_poly.pdbx_seq_one_letter_code
_entity_poly.pdbx_strand_id
1 'polypeptide(L)'
;MDVSLKKTSSGKRPKKKRFQGNMYRKKSLSEKGIISFENVSPNKSSSAKKLPSAHKISEAYENVCVEFQGYRLIDISLLFSQIEKLLCCSVCYGKIKMSEKSTVGLFPTFQFTCRKCSIEKKLNSCKLIGIKKNIPKINRRSVLVMRYVGQGLSSLETFCFLMYLPNPVSQKAYDRINAKIANISEALSNASMKKAAAEEKIIDGTVNAVVVSGDGTWKTRGHTSLIGVCALIGADCGKVLDMEVVSSYCKGCDSDKGPKFGPKHSAFLAKHQNFLQKK
;
A
#
# COMPACT_ATOMS: atom_id res chain seq x y z
N MET A 1 -29.74 3.61 37.58
CA MET A 1 -28.94 4.57 38.36
C MET A 1 -28.25 5.51 37.37
N ASP A 2 -28.78 6.72 37.28
CA ASP A 2 -28.29 7.79 36.39
C ASP A 2 -26.88 8.24 36.79
N VAL A 3 -25.93 8.16 35.87
CA VAL A 3 -24.62 8.81 36.03
C VAL A 3 -24.70 10.17 35.37
N SER A 4 -25.16 11.15 36.16
CA SER A 4 -25.18 12.55 35.77
C SER A 4 -23.75 13.08 35.61
N LEU A 5 -23.40 13.50 34.40
CA LEU A 5 -22.16 14.20 34.09
C LEU A 5 -22.14 15.57 34.81
N LYS A 6 -21.21 15.75 35.75
CA LYS A 6 -20.96 17.03 36.43
C LYS A 6 -20.65 18.12 35.39
N LYS A 7 -21.56 19.10 35.25
CA LYS A 7 -21.33 20.34 34.49
C LYS A 7 -20.48 21.29 35.33
N THR A 8 -19.41 21.84 34.75
CA THR A 8 -18.62 22.92 35.35
C THR A 8 -19.36 24.26 35.22
N SER A 9 -19.23 25.13 36.23
CA SER A 9 -20.00 26.35 36.49
C SER A 9 -19.89 27.51 35.47
N SER A 10 -19.19 27.34 34.34
CA SER A 10 -18.95 28.44 33.38
C SER A 10 -19.69 28.31 32.04
N GLY A 11 -20.50 27.28 31.83
CA GLY A 11 -21.37 27.13 30.64
C GLY A 11 -20.66 27.07 29.27
N LYS A 12 -19.33 27.23 29.21
CA LYS A 12 -18.55 27.20 27.97
C LYS A 12 -17.98 25.82 27.73
N ARG A 13 -18.26 25.26 26.54
CA ARG A 13 -17.66 24.01 26.06
C ARG A 13 -16.12 24.14 26.12
N PRO A 14 -15.38 23.22 26.76
CA PRO A 14 -13.93 23.34 26.84
C PRO A 14 -13.35 23.42 25.42
N LYS A 15 -12.56 24.46 25.15
CA LYS A 15 -11.85 24.61 23.87
C LYS A 15 -11.02 23.35 23.66
N LYS A 16 -11.22 22.64 22.53
CA LYS A 16 -10.39 21.49 22.15
C LYS A 16 -8.92 21.92 22.22
N LYS A 17 -8.14 21.34 23.13
CA LYS A 17 -6.69 21.51 23.13
C LYS A 17 -6.19 20.98 21.78
N ARG A 18 -5.67 21.87 20.93
CA ARG A 18 -4.93 21.48 19.74
C ARG A 18 -3.61 20.88 20.23
N PHE A 19 -3.43 19.59 19.99
CA PHE A 19 -2.15 18.94 20.24
C PHE A 19 -1.10 19.55 19.31
N GLN A 20 -0.16 20.31 19.87
CA GLN A 20 0.94 20.94 19.16
C GLN A 20 2.10 19.94 18.96
N GLY A 21 1.83 18.79 18.33
CA GLY A 21 2.84 17.77 18.07
C GLY A 21 3.60 17.28 19.32
N ASN A 22 4.59 16.41 19.11
CA ASN A 22 5.57 16.12 20.15
C ASN A 22 6.51 17.33 20.27
N MET A 23 6.16 18.31 21.11
CA MET A 23 7.11 19.30 21.60
C MET A 23 8.07 18.61 22.58
N TYR A 24 9.04 17.87 22.06
CA TYR A 24 10.32 17.78 22.75
C TYR A 24 10.93 19.17 22.66
N ARG A 25 10.59 20.04 23.62
CA ARG A 25 11.38 21.23 23.88
C ARG A 25 12.78 20.73 24.20
N LYS A 26 13.75 21.01 23.33
CA LYS A 26 15.15 20.99 23.73
C LYS A 26 15.20 21.85 24.99
N LYS A 27 15.52 21.26 26.14
CA LYS A 27 16.02 22.03 27.27
C LYS A 27 17.16 22.86 26.68
N SER A 28 17.06 24.18 26.74
CA SER A 28 18.18 25.05 26.44
C SER A 28 19.34 24.57 27.31
N LEU A 29 20.39 24.07 26.66
CA LEU A 29 21.66 23.84 27.30
C LEU A 29 22.10 25.18 27.87
N SER A 30 21.98 25.33 29.19
CA SER A 30 22.77 26.30 29.91
C SER A 30 24.23 25.96 29.67
N GLU A 31 24.98 26.93 29.18
CA GLU A 31 26.43 26.88 29.02
C GLU A 31 27.09 26.32 30.28
N LYS A 32 27.76 25.17 30.13
CA LYS A 32 29.09 24.84 30.67
C LYS A 32 29.34 23.35 30.50
N GLY A 33 30.47 23.02 29.87
CA GLY A 33 31.04 21.67 29.88
C GLY A 33 31.29 21.10 28.49
N ILE A 34 32.50 21.33 27.99
CA ILE A 34 33.09 20.62 26.86
C ILE A 34 33.20 19.14 27.23
N ILE A 35 32.42 18.27 26.59
CA ILE A 35 32.77 16.84 26.43
C ILE A 35 32.39 16.43 25.00
N SER A 36 33.42 16.15 24.21
CA SER A 36 33.37 15.54 22.89
C SER A 36 32.97 14.08 22.99
N PHE A 37 31.89 13.66 22.32
CA PHE A 37 31.71 12.27 21.88
C PHE A 37 30.85 12.22 20.60
N GLU A 38 31.24 11.28 19.75
CA GLU A 38 30.97 11.20 18.32
C GLU A 38 29.51 10.84 17.95
N ASN A 39 29.14 11.20 16.71
CA ASN A 39 28.09 10.59 15.88
C ASN A 39 26.64 10.60 16.39
N VAL A 40 26.07 11.79 16.62
CA VAL A 40 24.60 11.95 16.65
C VAL A 40 24.08 12.04 15.21
N SER A 41 23.62 10.90 14.69
CA SER A 41 22.84 10.85 13.45
C SER A 41 21.65 11.83 13.54
N PRO A 42 21.34 12.61 12.48
CA PRO A 42 20.20 13.51 12.49
C PRO A 42 18.94 12.68 12.73
N ASN A 43 18.07 13.15 13.64
CA ASN A 43 16.79 12.54 14.03
C ASN A 43 15.97 12.10 12.80
N LYS A 44 16.20 10.88 12.33
CA LYS A 44 15.38 10.20 11.33
C LYS A 44 14.23 9.55 12.06
N SER A 45 12.99 9.85 11.63
CA SER A 45 11.80 9.16 12.16
C SER A 45 11.95 7.64 12.01
N SER A 46 11.29 6.85 12.87
CA SER A 46 11.28 5.38 12.73
C SER A 46 10.84 4.92 11.34
N SER A 47 9.98 5.69 10.67
CA SER A 47 9.58 5.43 9.27
C SER A 47 10.72 5.67 8.27
N ALA A 48 11.52 6.73 8.45
CA ALA A 48 12.66 7.05 7.60
C ALA A 48 13.82 6.04 7.74
N LYS A 49 13.91 5.34 8.89
CA LYS A 49 14.88 4.25 9.09
C LYS A 49 14.49 2.95 8.38
N LYS A 50 13.19 2.75 8.09
CA LYS A 50 12.63 1.53 7.48
C LYS A 50 12.57 1.57 5.96
N LEU A 51 12.61 2.76 5.37
CA LEU A 51 12.85 2.90 3.94
C LEU A 51 14.36 2.72 3.73
N PRO A 52 14.83 1.71 3.00
CA PRO A 52 16.19 1.77 2.50
C PRO A 52 16.28 3.10 1.77
N SER A 53 17.26 3.93 2.13
CA SER A 53 17.53 5.18 1.42
C SER A 53 17.48 4.82 -0.05
N ALA A 54 16.41 5.19 -0.76
CA ALA A 54 16.34 5.01 -2.20
C ALA A 54 17.66 5.58 -2.69
N HIS A 55 18.46 4.74 -3.37
CA HIS A 55 19.83 5.01 -3.78
C HIS A 55 20.08 6.51 -3.75
N LYS A 56 20.94 7.00 -2.84
CA LYS A 56 21.50 8.34 -3.04
C LYS A 56 22.03 8.27 -4.46
N ILE A 57 21.31 8.86 -5.40
CA ILE A 57 21.78 8.97 -6.76
C ILE A 57 22.92 9.96 -6.58
N SER A 58 24.13 9.40 -6.41
CA SER A 58 25.32 10.18 -6.62
C SER A 58 25.16 10.75 -8.02
N GLU A 59 25.15 12.07 -8.11
CA GLU A 59 25.45 12.77 -9.35
C GLU A 59 26.87 12.35 -9.75
N ALA A 60 26.96 11.20 -10.41
CA ALA A 60 28.16 10.67 -11.01
C ALA A 60 27.71 10.19 -12.38
N TYR A 61 27.88 11.08 -13.36
CA TYR A 61 27.79 10.74 -14.77
C TYR A 61 29.00 9.85 -15.11
N GLU A 62 28.86 8.56 -14.85
CA GLU A 62 29.69 7.55 -15.50
C GLU A 62 28.81 6.74 -16.45
N ASN A 63 29.30 6.59 -17.69
CA ASN A 63 28.69 5.79 -18.75
C ASN A 63 28.73 4.30 -18.39
N VAL A 64 27.97 3.92 -17.37
CA VAL A 64 27.70 2.52 -17.06
C VAL A 64 26.59 2.07 -17.99
N CYS A 65 26.87 1.08 -18.83
CA CYS A 65 25.83 0.34 -19.55
C CYS A 65 25.00 -0.43 -18.52
N VAL A 66 24.02 0.24 -17.91
CA VAL A 66 23.10 -0.37 -16.96
C VAL A 66 22.07 -1.18 -17.75
N GLU A 67 21.90 -2.46 -17.42
CA GLU A 67 20.77 -3.24 -17.93
C GLU A 67 19.46 -2.49 -17.69
N PHE A 68 18.60 -2.41 -18.71
CA PHE A 68 17.30 -1.75 -18.57
C PHE A 68 16.40 -2.50 -17.55
N GLN A 69 16.44 -2.09 -16.29
CA GLN A 69 15.65 -2.69 -15.20
C GLN A 69 14.60 -1.70 -14.68
N GLY A 70 13.33 -2.09 -14.61
CA GLY A 70 12.24 -1.27 -14.01
C GLY A 70 11.24 -0.68 -15.01
N TYR A 71 10.29 0.12 -14.50
CA TYR A 71 9.23 0.78 -15.29
C TYR A 71 9.51 2.27 -15.41
N ARG A 72 9.29 2.86 -16.59
CA ARG A 72 9.37 4.30 -16.85
C ARG A 72 8.04 4.78 -17.41
N LEU A 73 7.69 6.02 -17.12
CA LEU A 73 6.64 6.73 -17.84
C LEU A 73 7.31 7.37 -19.05
N ILE A 74 6.84 7.01 -20.24
CA ILE A 74 7.43 7.45 -21.50
C ILE A 74 6.31 7.98 -22.37
N ASP A 75 6.50 9.15 -22.96
CA ASP A 75 5.63 9.64 -24.03
C ASP A 75 5.79 8.74 -25.26
N ILE A 76 4.75 7.97 -25.53
CA ILE A 76 4.74 6.96 -26.58
C ILE A 76 4.81 7.62 -27.96
N SER A 77 4.19 8.79 -28.13
CA SER A 77 4.20 9.52 -29.41
C SER A 77 5.61 9.96 -29.78
N LEU A 78 6.34 10.52 -28.80
CA LEU A 78 7.73 10.93 -29.00
C LEU A 78 8.63 9.72 -29.27
N LEU A 79 8.57 8.69 -28.41
CA LEU A 79 9.44 7.52 -28.55
C LEU A 79 9.21 6.79 -29.87
N PHE A 80 7.94 6.49 -30.21
CA PHE A 80 7.63 5.69 -31.39
C PHE A 80 7.94 6.44 -32.69
N SER A 81 7.74 7.76 -32.72
CA SER A 81 8.11 8.57 -33.90
C SER A 81 9.60 8.50 -34.24
N GLN A 82 10.48 8.34 -33.25
CA GLN A 82 11.92 8.20 -33.48
C GLN A 82 12.29 6.75 -33.82
N ILE A 83 11.72 5.78 -33.11
CA ILE A 83 11.96 4.36 -33.35
C ILE A 83 11.53 3.97 -34.78
N GLU A 84 10.36 4.41 -35.24
CA GLU A 84 9.87 4.12 -36.61
C GLU A 84 10.83 4.59 -37.71
N LYS A 85 11.59 5.66 -37.49
CA LYS A 85 12.58 6.14 -38.47
C LYS A 85 13.76 5.19 -38.61
N LEU A 86 14.14 4.54 -37.50
CA LEU A 86 15.29 3.64 -37.37
C LEU A 86 14.95 2.18 -37.70
N LEU A 87 13.68 1.79 -37.61
CA LEU A 87 13.25 0.41 -37.84
C LEU A 87 12.95 0.10 -39.32
N CYS A 88 13.30 -1.12 -39.73
CA CYS A 88 12.90 -1.70 -41.02
C CYS A 88 12.46 -3.17 -40.87
N CYS A 89 11.65 -3.64 -41.81
CA CYS A 89 11.20 -5.04 -41.83
C CYS A 89 12.36 -5.98 -42.09
N SER A 90 12.50 -7.02 -41.26
CA SER A 90 13.58 -8.02 -41.39
C SER A 90 13.48 -8.90 -42.64
N VAL A 91 12.38 -8.84 -43.39
CA VAL A 91 12.16 -9.68 -44.59
C VAL A 91 12.32 -8.85 -45.86
N CYS A 92 11.62 -7.71 -45.95
CA CYS A 92 11.56 -6.92 -47.18
C CYS A 92 12.19 -5.53 -47.07
N TYR A 93 12.81 -5.22 -45.93
CA TYR A 93 13.44 -3.92 -45.60
C TYR A 93 12.49 -2.71 -45.70
N GLY A 94 11.18 -2.93 -45.83
CA GLY A 94 10.17 -1.88 -45.86
C GLY A 94 9.99 -1.18 -44.51
N LYS A 95 9.47 0.04 -44.53
CA LYS A 95 9.18 0.84 -43.33
C LYS A 95 8.17 0.13 -42.41
N ILE A 96 8.43 0.20 -41.11
CA ILE A 96 7.55 -0.32 -40.06
C ILE A 96 6.72 0.83 -39.50
N LYS A 97 5.42 0.59 -39.32
CA LYS A 97 4.51 1.44 -38.54
C LYS A 97 4.22 0.77 -37.21
N MET A 98 4.26 1.54 -36.13
CA MET A 98 3.93 1.16 -34.78
C MET A 98 2.56 1.73 -34.42
N SER A 99 1.77 0.97 -33.68
CA SER A 99 0.49 1.43 -33.14
C SER A 99 0.17 0.71 -31.84
N GLU A 100 -0.71 1.30 -31.04
CA GLU A 100 -1.35 0.60 -29.92
C GLU A 100 -2.53 -0.22 -30.45
N LYS A 101 -2.53 -1.53 -30.21
CA LYS A 101 -3.59 -2.43 -30.67
C LYS A 101 -4.73 -2.53 -29.65
N SER A 102 -4.37 -2.60 -28.37
CA SER A 102 -5.33 -2.71 -27.28
C SER A 102 -4.69 -2.35 -25.94
N THR A 103 -5.54 -1.95 -24.99
CA THR A 103 -5.17 -1.64 -23.61
C THR A 103 -6.03 -2.43 -22.63
N VAL A 104 -5.39 -3.09 -21.67
CA VAL A 104 -6.07 -3.75 -20.55
C VAL A 104 -5.61 -3.10 -19.25
N GLY A 105 -6.32 -2.08 -18.79
CA GLY A 105 -5.83 -1.22 -17.72
C GLY A 105 -4.54 -0.50 -18.16
N LEU A 106 -3.50 -0.57 -17.32
CA LEU A 106 -2.19 0.02 -17.60
C LEU A 106 -1.27 -0.86 -18.47
N PHE A 107 -1.86 -1.80 -19.20
CA PHE A 107 -1.14 -2.74 -20.06
C PHE A 107 -1.50 -2.53 -21.53
N PRO A 108 -0.76 -1.67 -22.24
CA PRO A 108 -0.85 -1.58 -23.69
C PRO A 108 -0.18 -2.78 -24.37
N THR A 109 -0.78 -3.23 -25.46
CA THR A 109 -0.21 -4.14 -26.44
C THR A 109 0.08 -3.36 -27.70
N PHE A 110 1.34 -3.30 -28.09
CA PHE A 110 1.78 -2.62 -29.31
C PHE A 110 1.81 -3.57 -30.49
N GLN A 111 1.57 -3.02 -31.67
CA GLN A 111 1.64 -3.71 -32.94
C GLN A 111 2.63 -3.00 -33.86
N PHE A 112 3.43 -3.80 -34.57
CA PHE A 112 4.40 -3.38 -35.56
C PHE A 112 3.97 -3.98 -36.89
N THR A 113 3.63 -3.14 -37.86
CA THR A 113 3.17 -3.57 -39.18
C THR A 113 4.12 -3.05 -40.25
N CYS A 114 4.63 -3.95 -41.10
CA CYS A 114 5.37 -3.54 -42.28
C CYS A 114 4.40 -2.99 -43.34
N ARG A 115 4.68 -1.81 -43.89
CA ARG A 115 3.83 -1.20 -44.92
C ARG A 115 3.87 -1.89 -46.29
N LYS A 116 4.91 -2.70 -46.55
CA LYS A 116 5.13 -3.34 -47.86
C LYS A 116 4.62 -4.77 -47.93
N CYS A 117 4.96 -5.60 -46.93
CA CYS A 117 4.56 -7.01 -46.90
C CYS A 117 3.47 -7.34 -45.87
N SER A 118 2.95 -6.33 -45.17
CA SER A 118 1.86 -6.45 -44.19
C SER A 118 2.12 -7.42 -43.03
N ILE A 119 3.37 -7.86 -42.81
CA ILE A 119 3.75 -8.67 -41.65
C ILE A 119 3.49 -7.88 -40.37
N GLU A 120 2.80 -8.51 -39.43
CA GLU A 120 2.48 -7.95 -38.12
C GLU A 120 3.25 -8.67 -37.00
N LYS A 121 3.82 -7.90 -36.08
CA LYS A 121 4.36 -8.41 -34.81
C LYS A 121 3.75 -7.67 -33.64
N LYS A 122 3.50 -8.38 -32.54
CA LYS A 122 2.94 -7.81 -31.31
C LYS A 122 3.98 -7.75 -30.22
N LEU A 123 3.93 -6.69 -29.41
CA LEU A 123 4.79 -6.50 -28.24
C LEU A 123 3.93 -6.14 -27.03
N ASN A 124 4.13 -6.88 -25.95
CA ASN A 124 3.51 -6.61 -24.67
C ASN A 124 4.37 -5.63 -23.87
N SER A 125 3.77 -4.57 -23.32
CA SER A 125 4.47 -3.57 -22.49
C SER A 125 5.00 -4.11 -21.15
N CYS A 126 4.50 -5.26 -20.68
CA CYS A 126 4.97 -5.89 -19.46
C CYS A 126 4.83 -7.42 -19.50
N LYS A 127 5.50 -8.11 -18.57
CA LYS A 127 5.36 -9.56 -18.40
C LYS A 127 3.94 -9.91 -17.94
N LEU A 128 3.34 -10.88 -18.61
CA LEU A 128 2.10 -11.51 -18.16
C LEU A 128 2.43 -12.64 -17.17
N ILE A 129 1.65 -12.74 -16.09
CA ILE A 129 1.83 -13.71 -15.02
C ILE A 129 0.62 -14.65 -14.90
N GLY A 130 0.76 -15.65 -14.02
CA GLY A 130 -0.23 -16.70 -13.79
C GLY A 130 -0.05 -17.89 -14.73
N ILE A 131 -0.71 -19.01 -14.40
CA ILE A 131 -0.60 -20.28 -15.13
C ILE A 131 -0.89 -20.09 -16.63
N LYS A 132 -1.94 -19.32 -16.94
CA LYS A 132 -2.36 -19.03 -18.32
C LYS A 132 -1.62 -17.86 -18.97
N LYS A 133 -0.61 -17.26 -18.31
CA LYS A 133 0.14 -16.07 -18.77
C LYS A 133 -0.76 -14.96 -19.33
N ASN A 134 -1.84 -14.64 -18.62
CA ASN A 134 -2.87 -13.70 -19.09
C ASN A 134 -3.14 -12.54 -18.12
N ILE A 135 -2.39 -12.43 -17.03
CA ILE A 135 -2.56 -11.38 -16.04
C ILE A 135 -1.43 -10.36 -16.19
N PRO A 136 -1.70 -9.10 -16.56
CA PRO A 136 -0.65 -8.09 -16.61
C PRO A 136 -0.06 -7.80 -15.24
N LYS A 137 1.27 -7.92 -15.12
CA LYS A 137 1.99 -7.65 -13.86
C LYS A 137 1.82 -6.20 -13.40
N ILE A 138 1.82 -5.25 -14.34
CA ILE A 138 1.68 -3.81 -14.04
C ILE A 138 0.37 -3.49 -13.33
N ASN A 139 -0.73 -4.13 -13.73
CA ASN A 139 -2.04 -3.92 -13.13
C ASN A 139 -2.12 -4.39 -11.67
N ARG A 140 -1.46 -5.52 -11.33
CA ARG A 140 -1.38 -5.93 -9.92
C ARG A 140 -0.49 -5.00 -9.11
N ARG A 141 0.61 -4.55 -9.72
CA ARG A 141 1.56 -3.65 -9.06
C ARG A 141 0.93 -2.30 -8.76
N SER A 142 0.17 -1.70 -9.68
CA SER A 142 -0.50 -0.41 -9.44
C SER A 142 -1.50 -0.50 -8.29
N VAL A 143 -2.32 -1.56 -8.25
CA VAL A 143 -3.26 -1.79 -7.14
C VAL A 143 -2.52 -1.98 -5.80
N LEU A 144 -1.46 -2.80 -5.78
CA LEU A 144 -0.65 -3.01 -4.59
C LEU A 144 -0.02 -1.71 -4.07
N VAL A 145 0.54 -0.87 -4.96
CA VAL A 145 1.11 0.42 -4.59
C VAL A 145 0.05 1.34 -4.00
N MET A 146 -1.14 1.41 -4.60
CA MET A 146 -2.26 2.20 -4.07
C MET A 146 -2.65 1.74 -2.66
N ARG A 147 -2.65 0.43 -2.40
CA ARG A 147 -2.86 -0.09 -1.03
C ARG A 147 -1.75 0.33 -0.06
N TYR A 148 -0.49 0.33 -0.47
CA TYR A 148 0.63 0.78 0.37
C TYR A 148 0.56 2.27 0.72
N VAL A 149 0.13 3.13 -0.21
CA VAL A 149 -0.04 4.57 0.06
C VAL A 149 -1.38 4.91 0.72
N GLY A 150 -2.18 3.90 1.07
CA GLY A 150 -3.49 4.09 1.72
C GLY A 150 -4.58 4.63 0.80
N GLN A 151 -4.41 4.50 -0.52
CA GLN A 151 -5.34 4.99 -1.54
C GLN A 151 -6.15 3.86 -2.20
N GLY A 152 -7.23 4.24 -2.88
CA GLY A 152 -8.17 3.35 -3.54
C GLY A 152 -8.09 3.40 -5.07
N LEU A 153 -9.05 2.75 -5.73
CA LEU A 153 -9.19 2.79 -7.19
C LEU A 153 -9.43 4.22 -7.68
N SER A 154 -10.29 4.99 -7.01
CA SER A 154 -10.61 6.37 -7.44
C SER A 154 -9.36 7.25 -7.50
N SER A 155 -8.47 7.16 -6.53
CA SER A 155 -7.21 7.91 -6.56
C SER A 155 -6.26 7.41 -7.66
N LEU A 156 -6.28 6.12 -7.98
CA LEU A 156 -5.53 5.57 -9.12
C LEU A 156 -6.09 6.09 -10.45
N GLU A 157 -7.40 6.16 -10.60
CA GLU A 157 -8.07 6.73 -11.77
C GLU A 157 -7.71 8.21 -11.93
N THR A 158 -7.79 9.00 -10.85
CA THR A 158 -7.38 10.41 -10.85
C THR A 158 -5.90 10.56 -11.22
N PHE A 159 -5.02 9.74 -10.64
CA PHE A 159 -3.60 9.75 -10.97
C PHE A 159 -3.36 9.45 -12.45
N CYS A 160 -3.98 8.40 -12.99
CA CYS A 160 -3.84 8.04 -14.40
C CYS A 160 -4.35 9.16 -15.32
N PHE A 161 -5.51 9.73 -15.01
CA PHE A 161 -6.10 10.82 -15.77
C PHE A 161 -5.19 12.06 -15.82
N LEU A 162 -4.70 12.50 -14.66
CA LEU A 162 -3.81 13.67 -14.56
C LEU A 162 -2.46 13.46 -15.25
N MET A 163 -1.98 12.21 -15.30
CA MET A 163 -0.72 11.84 -15.95
C MET A 163 -0.88 11.51 -17.44
N TYR A 164 -2.09 11.67 -18.01
CA TYR A 164 -2.41 11.25 -19.38
C TYR A 164 -2.08 9.78 -19.67
N LEU A 165 -2.33 8.91 -18.68
CA LEU A 165 -2.17 7.46 -18.80
C LEU A 165 -3.51 6.78 -19.17
N PRO A 166 -3.48 5.56 -19.71
CA PRO A 166 -4.69 4.76 -19.88
C PRO A 166 -5.44 4.60 -18.56
N ASN A 167 -6.76 4.41 -18.66
CA ASN A 167 -7.57 4.07 -17.50
C ASN A 167 -6.99 2.82 -16.80
N PRO A 168 -7.00 2.79 -15.46
CA PRO A 168 -6.52 1.63 -14.73
C PRO A 168 -7.48 0.43 -14.88
N VAL A 169 -7.28 -0.60 -14.07
CA VAL A 169 -8.16 -1.77 -14.06
C VAL A 169 -9.60 -1.40 -13.69
N SER A 170 -10.58 -2.12 -14.26
CA SER A 170 -11.99 -1.96 -13.87
C SER A 170 -12.24 -2.28 -12.40
N GLN A 171 -13.33 -1.76 -11.83
CA GLN A 171 -13.74 -2.04 -10.44
C GLN A 171 -13.75 -3.55 -10.11
N LYS A 172 -14.37 -4.37 -10.96
CA LYS A 172 -14.40 -5.84 -10.79
C LYS A 172 -13.01 -6.48 -10.82
N ALA A 173 -12.07 -5.93 -11.60
CA ALA A 173 -10.70 -6.41 -11.62
C ALA A 173 -9.92 -5.94 -10.38
N TYR A 174 -10.12 -4.69 -9.96
CA TYR A 174 -9.56 -4.10 -8.75
C TYR A 174 -9.94 -4.92 -7.50
N ASP A 175 -11.23 -5.23 -7.33
CA ASP A 175 -11.73 -5.99 -6.19
C ASP A 175 -11.15 -7.41 -6.14
N ARG A 176 -11.05 -8.08 -7.30
CA ARG A 176 -10.39 -9.40 -7.40
C ARG A 176 -8.91 -9.35 -7.07
N ILE A 177 -8.22 -8.27 -7.45
CA ILE A 177 -6.79 -8.10 -7.11
C ILE A 177 -6.66 -7.86 -5.61
N ASN A 178 -7.50 -7.00 -5.02
CA ASN A 178 -7.48 -6.73 -3.58
C ASN A 178 -7.80 -7.95 -2.73
N ALA A 179 -8.79 -8.76 -3.12
CA ALA A 179 -9.09 -10.00 -2.42
C ALA A 179 -7.86 -10.93 -2.40
N LYS A 180 -7.13 -11.04 -3.51
CA LYS A 180 -5.88 -11.82 -3.57
C LYS A 180 -4.78 -11.21 -2.71
N ILE A 181 -4.64 -9.89 -2.73
CA ILE A 181 -3.65 -9.19 -1.89
C ILE A 181 -3.98 -9.43 -0.42
N ALA A 182 -5.24 -9.34 -0.01
CA ALA A 182 -5.67 -9.60 1.36
C ALA A 182 -5.30 -11.02 1.82
N ASN A 183 -5.69 -12.04 1.05
CA ASN A 183 -5.40 -13.43 1.39
C ASN A 183 -3.89 -13.71 1.50
N ILE A 184 -3.09 -13.15 0.57
CA ILE A 184 -1.64 -13.32 0.59
C ILE A 184 -1.03 -12.59 1.80
N SER A 185 -1.46 -11.35 2.06
CA SER A 185 -0.99 -10.56 3.19
C SER A 185 -1.29 -11.25 4.52
N GLU A 186 -2.48 -11.84 4.67
CA GLU A 186 -2.87 -12.60 5.87
C GLU A 186 -2.01 -13.85 6.06
N ALA A 187 -1.79 -14.63 4.99
CA ALA A 187 -0.90 -15.79 5.05
C ALA A 187 0.54 -15.40 5.44
N LEU A 188 1.05 -14.31 4.86
CA LEU A 188 2.38 -13.79 5.15
C LEU A 188 2.49 -13.22 6.56
N SER A 189 1.48 -12.49 7.05
CA SER A 189 1.45 -11.99 8.43
C SER A 189 1.43 -13.14 9.42
N ASN A 190 0.60 -14.16 9.20
CA ASN A 190 0.52 -15.32 10.07
C ASN A 190 1.84 -16.10 10.12
N ALA A 191 2.49 -16.30 8.98
CA ALA A 191 3.80 -16.93 8.93
C ALA A 191 4.87 -16.09 9.65
N SER A 192 4.86 -14.77 9.45
CA SER A 192 5.79 -13.84 10.10
C SER A 192 5.60 -13.81 11.62
N MET A 193 4.36 -13.75 12.10
CA MET A 193 4.01 -13.72 13.52
C MET A 193 4.36 -15.05 14.21
N LYS A 194 4.09 -16.20 13.57
CA LYS A 194 4.54 -17.51 14.08
C LYS A 194 6.05 -17.60 14.22
N LYS A 195 6.80 -17.08 13.24
CA LYS A 195 8.25 -17.04 13.31
C LYS A 195 8.72 -16.14 14.46
N ALA A 196 8.11 -14.96 14.62
CA ALA A 196 8.42 -14.06 15.73
C ALA A 196 8.14 -14.69 17.11
N ALA A 197 7.02 -15.40 17.26
CA ALA A 197 6.69 -16.11 18.50
C ALA A 197 7.68 -17.23 18.83
N ALA A 198 8.15 -17.97 17.81
CA ALA A 198 9.18 -18.99 17.99
C ALA A 198 10.53 -18.37 18.40
N GLU A 199 10.91 -17.26 17.78
CA GLU A 199 12.14 -16.52 18.14
C GLU A 199 12.08 -15.98 19.57
N GLU A 200 10.95 -15.38 19.97
CA GLU A 200 10.76 -14.87 21.34
C GLU A 200 10.91 -15.98 22.38
N LYS A 201 10.30 -17.14 22.14
CA LYS A 201 10.41 -18.31 23.03
C LYS A 201 11.85 -18.81 23.19
N ILE A 202 12.67 -18.69 22.14
CA ILE A 202 14.08 -19.09 22.18
C ILE A 202 14.90 -18.08 22.99
N ILE A 203 14.61 -16.78 22.87
CA ILE A 203 15.36 -15.70 23.55
C ILE A 203 15.08 -15.69 25.05
N ASP A 204 13.80 -15.76 25.44
CA ASP A 204 13.40 -15.68 26.85
C ASP A 204 13.91 -16.89 27.66
N GLY A 205 14.13 -18.04 27.00
CA GLY A 205 14.67 -19.25 27.64
C GLY A 205 13.72 -19.92 28.65
N THR A 206 12.60 -19.27 28.99
CA THR A 206 11.57 -19.80 29.87
C THR A 206 10.66 -20.76 29.11
N VAL A 207 10.48 -21.97 29.66
CA VAL A 207 9.74 -23.04 28.98
C VAL A 207 8.25 -22.72 28.81
N ASN A 208 7.68 -21.88 29.70
CA ASN A 208 6.23 -21.73 29.88
C ASN A 208 5.70 -20.28 29.97
N ALA A 209 6.55 -19.26 29.88
CA ALA A 209 6.12 -17.87 29.93
C ALA A 209 6.77 -17.09 28.80
N VAL A 210 6.06 -16.11 28.27
CA VAL A 210 6.60 -15.14 27.30
C VAL A 210 6.16 -13.77 27.79
N VAL A 211 7.14 -12.87 27.98
CA VAL A 211 6.84 -11.48 28.31
C VAL A 211 6.46 -10.75 27.04
N VAL A 212 5.29 -10.11 27.05
CA VAL A 212 4.78 -9.36 25.90
C VAL A 212 4.41 -7.95 26.30
N SER A 213 4.59 -7.01 25.38
CA SER A 213 4.00 -5.68 25.41
C SER A 213 2.82 -5.62 24.44
N GLY A 214 1.81 -4.80 24.75
CA GLY A 214 0.66 -4.59 23.88
C GLY A 214 0.62 -3.15 23.39
N ASP A 215 0.42 -2.93 22.10
CA ASP A 215 0.16 -1.61 21.53
C ASP A 215 -1.07 -1.64 20.62
N GLY A 216 -1.75 -0.51 20.49
CA GLY A 216 -2.99 -0.40 19.74
C GLY A 216 -3.09 0.90 18.97
N THR A 217 -3.68 0.83 17.78
CA THR A 217 -3.91 2.00 16.94
C THR A 217 -5.34 2.05 16.42
N TRP A 218 -5.80 3.27 16.13
CA TRP A 218 -7.12 3.53 15.57
C TRP A 218 -6.98 4.00 14.13
N LYS A 219 -7.90 3.58 13.25
CA LYS A 219 -7.90 4.00 11.85
C LYS A 219 -7.99 5.52 11.70
N THR A 220 -8.75 6.17 12.58
CA THR A 220 -8.96 7.61 12.59
C THR A 220 -8.57 8.20 13.92
N ARG A 221 -8.06 9.43 13.90
CA ARG A 221 -7.66 10.14 15.12
C ARG A 221 -8.89 10.54 15.95
N GLY A 222 -8.84 10.26 17.25
CA GLY A 222 -9.87 10.64 18.22
C GLY A 222 -10.76 9.47 18.63
N HIS A 223 -11.75 9.76 19.50
CA HIS A 223 -12.60 8.74 20.12
C HIS A 223 -13.77 8.25 19.24
N THR A 224 -13.74 8.56 17.94
CA THR A 224 -14.82 8.21 16.99
C THR A 224 -14.41 7.15 15.98
N SER A 225 -13.27 6.47 16.20
CA SER A 225 -12.86 5.40 15.31
C SER A 225 -13.73 4.16 15.50
N LEU A 226 -14.19 3.62 14.38
CA LEU A 226 -14.97 2.39 14.33
C LEU A 226 -14.10 1.17 14.01
N ILE A 227 -12.81 1.38 13.75
CA ILE A 227 -11.84 0.32 13.43
C ILE A 227 -10.58 0.57 14.24
N GLY A 228 -10.21 -0.40 15.05
CA GLY A 228 -8.98 -0.45 15.82
C GLY A 228 -8.17 -1.69 15.47
N VAL A 229 -6.88 -1.63 15.77
CA VAL A 229 -5.96 -2.76 15.66
C VAL A 229 -5.20 -2.81 16.98
N CYS A 230 -5.14 -4.00 17.59
CA CYS A 230 -4.29 -4.29 18.73
C CYS A 230 -3.20 -5.27 18.28
N ALA A 231 -1.99 -5.10 18.77
CA ALA A 231 -0.85 -5.97 18.49
C ALA A 231 -0.16 -6.35 19.80
N LEU A 232 0.17 -7.64 19.93
CA LEU A 232 1.07 -8.15 20.96
C LEU A 232 2.48 -8.19 20.37
N ILE A 233 3.44 -7.66 21.12
CA ILE A 233 4.83 -7.46 20.70
C ILE A 233 5.72 -8.15 21.72
N GLY A 234 6.64 -9.01 21.27
CA GLY A 234 7.61 -9.66 22.14
C GLY A 234 8.48 -8.63 22.83
N ALA A 235 8.67 -8.77 24.14
CA ALA A 235 9.47 -7.85 24.92
C ALA A 235 10.94 -7.85 24.46
N ASP A 236 11.46 -9.01 24.08
CA ASP A 236 12.87 -9.18 23.74
C ASP A 236 13.14 -9.05 22.23
N CYS A 237 12.34 -9.70 21.38
CA CYS A 237 12.52 -9.63 19.93
C CYS A 237 12.02 -8.31 19.33
N GLY A 238 11.12 -7.59 20.02
CA GLY A 238 10.48 -6.36 19.53
C GLY A 238 9.62 -6.55 18.27
N LYS A 239 9.19 -7.78 17.98
CA LYS A 239 8.38 -8.15 16.81
C LYS A 239 6.93 -8.43 17.23
N VAL A 240 6.01 -8.24 16.29
CA VAL A 240 4.60 -8.58 16.49
C VAL A 240 4.44 -10.09 16.54
N LEU A 241 3.93 -10.59 17.66
CA LEU A 241 3.66 -12.01 17.91
C LEU A 241 2.23 -12.38 17.52
N ASP A 242 1.31 -11.45 17.71
CA ASP A 242 -0.09 -11.60 17.35
C ASP A 242 -0.73 -10.23 17.10
N MET A 243 -1.82 -10.19 16.32
CA MET A 243 -2.60 -8.97 16.10
C MET A 243 -4.08 -9.27 15.91
N GLU A 244 -4.92 -8.38 16.43
CA GLU A 244 -6.37 -8.46 16.30
C GLU A 244 -6.93 -7.16 15.72
N VAL A 245 -7.83 -7.27 14.75
CA VAL A 245 -8.53 -6.13 14.14
C VAL A 245 -9.94 -6.06 14.70
N VAL A 246 -10.19 -5.07 15.55
CA VAL A 246 -11.49 -4.82 16.15
C VAL A 246 -12.26 -3.84 15.28
N SER A 247 -13.43 -4.23 14.78
CA SER A 247 -14.28 -3.35 13.99
C SER A 247 -15.71 -3.32 14.52
N SER A 248 -16.24 -2.11 14.72
CA SER A 248 -17.67 -1.86 14.92
C SER A 248 -18.32 -1.28 13.65
N TYR A 249 -17.63 -1.37 12.50
CA TYR A 249 -18.12 -0.92 11.20
C TYR A 249 -18.07 -2.03 10.17
N CYS A 250 -19.15 -2.16 9.39
CA CYS A 250 -19.19 -3.04 8.25
C CYS A 250 -19.71 -2.28 7.04
N LYS A 251 -18.87 -2.16 5.99
CA LYS A 251 -19.25 -1.48 4.74
C LYS A 251 -20.45 -2.15 4.07
N GLY A 252 -20.55 -3.47 4.17
CA GLY A 252 -21.69 -4.22 3.65
C GLY A 252 -23.00 -3.84 4.35
N CYS A 253 -22.98 -3.69 5.68
CA CYS A 253 -24.16 -3.24 6.43
C CYS A 253 -24.51 -1.78 6.17
N ASP A 254 -23.50 -0.92 6.03
CA ASP A 254 -23.64 0.50 5.70
C ASP A 254 -24.24 0.71 4.28
N SER A 255 -23.87 -0.17 3.34
CA SER A 255 -24.34 -0.13 1.96
C SER A 255 -25.62 -0.95 1.72
N ASP A 256 -26.16 -1.62 2.74
CA ASP A 256 -27.31 -2.51 2.61
C ASP A 256 -28.61 -1.71 2.43
N LYS A 257 -29.22 -1.90 1.26
CA LYS A 257 -30.54 -1.34 0.89
C LYS A 257 -31.68 -2.36 1.06
N GLY A 258 -31.38 -3.54 1.61
CA GLY A 258 -32.35 -4.58 1.87
C GLY A 258 -33.32 -4.26 3.01
N PRO A 259 -34.34 -5.11 3.22
CA PRO A 259 -35.28 -4.97 4.32
C PRO A 259 -34.56 -5.02 5.67
N LYS A 260 -35.01 -4.18 6.62
CA LYS A 260 -34.43 -4.04 7.96
C LYS A 260 -35.03 -5.00 9.00
N PHE A 261 -35.90 -5.91 8.56
CA PHE A 261 -36.59 -6.86 9.41
C PHE A 261 -36.91 -8.14 8.64
N GLY A 262 -37.19 -9.21 9.38
CA GLY A 262 -37.59 -10.51 8.84
C GLY A 262 -36.43 -11.46 8.54
N PRO A 263 -36.73 -12.68 8.04
CA PRO A 263 -35.76 -13.77 7.93
C PRO A 263 -34.55 -13.44 7.05
N LYS A 264 -34.78 -12.68 5.97
CA LYS A 264 -33.70 -12.22 5.06
C LYS A 264 -32.74 -11.26 5.76
N HIS A 265 -33.25 -10.37 6.62
CA HIS A 265 -32.43 -9.46 7.41
C HIS A 265 -31.60 -10.21 8.46
N SER A 266 -32.21 -11.15 9.18
CA SER A 266 -31.52 -11.98 10.18
C SER A 266 -30.40 -12.82 9.54
N ALA A 267 -30.65 -13.43 8.39
CA ALA A 267 -29.63 -14.18 7.65
C ALA A 267 -28.49 -13.29 7.13
N PHE A 268 -28.78 -12.04 6.75
CA PHE A 268 -27.78 -11.05 6.38
C PHE A 268 -26.93 -10.64 7.59
N LEU A 269 -27.54 -10.31 8.73
CA LEU A 269 -26.83 -9.94 9.95
C LEU A 269 -25.91 -11.07 10.45
N ALA A 270 -26.38 -12.32 10.44
CA ALA A 270 -25.57 -13.46 10.87
C ALA A 270 -24.28 -13.61 10.06
N LYS A 271 -24.34 -13.39 8.73
CA LYS A 271 -23.15 -13.39 7.86
C LYS A 271 -22.17 -12.25 8.16
N HIS A 272 -22.68 -11.16 8.73
CA HIS A 272 -21.91 -9.94 8.97
C HIS A 272 -21.44 -9.79 10.43
N GLN A 273 -21.92 -10.66 11.33
CA GLN A 273 -21.61 -10.64 12.76
C GLN A 273 -20.12 -10.85 13.04
N ASN A 274 -19.43 -11.68 12.26
CA ASN A 274 -17.99 -11.91 12.40
C ASN A 274 -17.13 -10.68 12.06
N PHE A 275 -17.69 -9.72 11.31
CA PHE A 275 -17.00 -8.47 10.97
C PHE A 275 -17.33 -7.31 11.93
N LEU A 276 -18.24 -7.55 12.88
CA LEU A 276 -18.73 -6.56 13.83
C LEU A 276 -18.50 -7.08 15.26
N GLN A 277 -17.41 -6.63 15.87
CA GLN A 277 -17.17 -6.86 17.28
C GLN A 277 -17.99 -5.84 18.07
N LYS A 278 -18.99 -6.33 18.82
CA LYS A 278 -19.80 -5.50 19.71
C LYS A 278 -18.90 -4.97 20.83
N LYS A 279 -18.93 -3.65 21.05
CA LYS A 279 -18.38 -3.03 22.26
C LYS A 279 -19.24 -3.34 23.47
#